data_AF-A0A5U5UF05-F1
#
_entry.id   AF-A0A5U5UF05-F1
#
_cell.length_a   1.000
_cell.length_b   1.000
_cell.length_c   1.000
_cell.angle_alpha   90.00
_cell.angle_beta   90.00
_cell.angle_gamma   90.00
#
_symmetry.space_group_name_H-M   'P 1'
#
loop_
_entity.id
_entity.type
_entity.pdbx_description
1 polymer ?
#
loop_
_entity_poly.entity_id
_entity_poly.type
_entity_poly.pdbx_seq_one_letter_code
_entity_poly.pdbx_strand_id
1 'polypeptide(L)'
;MSKLFQFKSWLTIEETANRLSTTLGERVSVADCLQLAVEGHITISAILDEGRYAIAAQVIKNSQRRVFEKWIVENTNEGAVIRTPAGDEFYTNEQLDYEYEDIERVSDVFRINHGIYDLPMVGAESLDVMHEFDLSRDKVPREFHNMEGAFLLTEFGLVNILNAFNEYAIKSDENGKPKLYDKESQRFVDFSLDGYHPFFYPADGLGNVEFVFRKENIAEFEKKTLSDNNSLLNLDESLLLLGAVLNALKKAEPTSKRWTQEALKAEMLDRGLKLSSRLLDEYFSSANKSFKS
;
A
#
# COMPACT_ATOMS: atom_id res chain seq x y z
N MET A 1 9.70 -5.88 26.56
CA MET A 1 9.08 -4.66 26.02
C MET A 1 8.83 -3.66 27.14
N SER A 2 9.31 -2.42 27.03
CA SER A 2 9.08 -1.38 28.05
C SER A 2 7.62 -0.90 28.02
N LYS A 3 7.07 -0.51 29.17
CA LYS A 3 5.69 0.02 29.30
C LYS A 3 5.45 1.29 28.47
N LEU A 4 6.52 2.00 28.08
CA LEU A 4 6.48 3.22 27.26
C LEU A 4 5.98 2.96 25.82
N PHE A 5 6.31 1.80 25.23
CA PHE A 5 5.86 1.44 23.87
C PHE A 5 4.33 1.30 23.76
N GLN A 6 3.62 1.12 24.88
CA GLN A 6 2.17 1.04 24.85
C GLN A 6 1.51 2.40 24.55
N PHE A 7 2.18 3.50 24.91
CA PHE A 7 1.66 4.86 24.78
C PHE A 7 2.09 5.59 23.51
N LYS A 8 3.12 5.10 22.82
CA LYS A 8 3.55 5.67 21.53
C LYS A 8 2.60 5.24 20.40
N SER A 9 2.17 6.20 19.59
CA SER A 9 1.39 5.94 18.35
C SER A 9 2.28 5.61 17.15
N TRP A 10 3.56 6.00 17.19
CA TRP A 10 4.56 5.77 16.16
C TRP A 10 5.94 5.52 16.79
N LEU A 11 6.85 4.92 16.02
CA LEU A 11 8.21 4.58 16.42
C LEU A 11 9.20 5.14 15.40
N THR A 12 10.39 5.53 15.85
CA THR A 12 11.48 5.88 14.94
C THR A 12 11.92 4.64 14.15
N ILE A 13 12.69 4.83 13.08
CA ILE A 13 13.21 3.70 12.30
C ILE A 13 14.06 2.77 13.18
N GLU A 14 14.90 3.33 14.05
CA GLU A 14 15.71 2.55 15.00
C GLU A 14 14.88 1.77 16.02
N GLU A 15 13.85 2.39 16.60
CA GLU A 15 12.93 1.71 17.50
C GLU A 15 12.16 0.58 16.80
N THR A 16 11.82 0.79 15.53
CA THR A 16 11.14 -0.21 14.69
C THR A 16 12.06 -1.39 14.40
N ALA A 17 13.32 -1.15 14.01
CA ALA A 17 14.32 -2.19 13.80
C ALA A 17 14.52 -3.06 15.06
N ASN A 18 14.61 -2.44 16.23
CA ASN A 18 14.72 -3.16 17.52
C ASN A 18 13.48 -4.01 17.83
N ARG A 19 12.28 -3.50 17.54
CA ARG A 19 11.03 -4.24 17.73
C ARG A 19 10.93 -5.41 16.76
N LEU A 20 11.14 -5.19 15.47
CA LEU A 20 11.09 -6.25 14.46
C LEU A 20 12.15 -7.32 14.74
N SER A 21 13.33 -6.94 15.22
CA SER A 21 14.35 -7.92 15.64
C SER A 21 13.85 -8.85 16.74
N THR A 22 13.09 -8.29 17.69
CA THR A 22 12.50 -9.08 18.79
C THR A 22 11.38 -9.98 18.28
N THR A 23 10.54 -9.48 17.37
CA THR A 23 9.38 -10.22 16.84
C THR A 23 9.78 -11.34 15.88
N LEU A 24 10.76 -11.10 15.00
CA LEU A 24 11.24 -12.07 14.01
C LEU A 24 12.30 -13.03 14.58
N GLY A 25 12.93 -12.69 15.70
CA GLY A 25 13.97 -13.51 16.32
C GLY A 25 15.33 -13.45 15.59
N GLU A 26 15.47 -12.55 14.62
CA GLU A 26 16.72 -12.26 13.90
C GLU A 26 17.08 -10.78 14.01
N ARG A 27 18.32 -10.42 13.69
CA ARG A 27 18.75 -9.03 13.76
C ARG A 27 18.27 -8.28 12.51
N VAL A 28 17.41 -7.27 12.73
CA VAL A 28 16.93 -6.33 11.71
C VAL A 28 17.66 -5.00 11.89
N SER A 29 18.23 -4.46 10.82
CA SER A 29 18.89 -3.15 10.78
C SER A 29 17.94 -2.05 10.30
N VAL A 30 18.36 -0.79 10.47
CA VAL A 30 17.65 0.39 9.92
C VAL A 30 17.49 0.29 8.40
N ALA A 31 18.56 -0.14 7.72
CA ALA A 31 18.55 -0.35 6.28
C ALA A 31 17.49 -1.40 5.87
N ASP A 32 17.34 -2.49 6.63
CA ASP A 32 16.34 -3.51 6.35
C ASP A 32 14.91 -2.95 6.51
N CYS A 33 14.65 -2.12 7.51
CA CYS A 33 13.35 -1.45 7.67
C CYS A 33 13.03 -0.53 6.49
N LEU A 34 13.99 0.27 6.06
CA LEU A 34 13.83 1.18 4.91
C LEU A 34 13.66 0.39 3.61
N GLN A 35 14.38 -0.72 3.43
CA GLN A 35 14.21 -1.61 2.28
C GLN A 35 12.81 -2.22 2.24
N LEU A 36 12.34 -2.78 3.37
CA LEU A 36 10.98 -3.33 3.47
C LEU A 36 9.92 -2.27 3.18
N ALA A 37 10.16 -1.01 3.52
CA ALA A 37 9.27 0.09 3.20
C ALA A 37 9.24 0.41 1.71
N VAL A 38 10.40 0.53 1.08
CA VAL A 38 10.54 0.80 -0.36
C VAL A 38 9.95 -0.33 -1.21
N GLU A 39 10.07 -1.58 -0.76
CA GLU A 39 9.48 -2.76 -1.41
C GLU A 39 7.97 -2.91 -1.14
N GLY A 40 7.38 -2.03 -0.32
CA GLY A 40 5.96 -2.05 0.00
C GLY A 40 5.54 -3.16 0.98
N HIS A 41 6.48 -3.82 1.65
CA HIS A 41 6.19 -4.85 2.64
C HIS A 41 5.67 -4.26 3.96
N ILE A 42 6.13 -3.07 4.35
CA ILE A 42 5.69 -2.35 5.54
C ILE A 42 5.48 -0.87 5.23
N THR A 43 4.34 -0.31 5.65
CA THR A 43 4.04 1.10 5.39
C THR A 43 4.84 2.01 6.32
N ILE A 44 5.69 2.85 5.72
CA ILE A 44 6.40 3.95 6.38
C ILE A 44 5.58 5.24 6.30
N SER A 45 5.79 6.13 7.25
CA SER A 45 5.10 7.41 7.36
C SER A 45 6.12 8.54 7.51
N ALA A 46 5.75 9.77 7.15
CA ALA A 46 6.54 10.96 7.39
C ALA A 46 5.83 11.92 8.36
N ILE A 47 6.61 12.57 9.22
CA ILE A 47 6.14 13.67 10.07
C ILE A 47 6.35 14.98 9.30
N LEU A 48 5.26 15.70 9.06
CA LEU A 48 5.27 17.06 8.53
C LEU A 48 5.20 18.05 9.68
N ASP A 49 6.21 18.93 9.77
CA ASP A 49 6.29 20.00 10.78
C ASP A 49 5.34 21.17 10.48
N GLU A 50 5.00 21.35 9.21
CA GLU A 50 4.15 22.43 8.74
C GLU A 50 3.12 21.96 7.71
N GLY A 51 2.05 22.74 7.58
CA GLY A 51 1.00 22.45 6.61
C GLY A 51 1.41 22.80 5.19
N ARG A 52 1.18 21.88 4.25
CA ARG A 52 1.61 21.97 2.84
C ARG A 52 0.43 22.09 1.89
N TYR A 53 0.67 22.63 0.70
CA TYR A 53 -0.31 22.60 -0.38
C TYR A 53 -0.39 21.19 -0.96
N ALA A 54 -1.61 20.76 -1.25
CA ALA A 54 -1.87 19.43 -1.78
C ALA A 54 -3.06 19.47 -2.75
N ILE A 55 -3.11 18.49 -3.63
CA ILE A 55 -4.21 18.24 -4.54
C ILE A 55 -4.58 16.76 -4.47
N ALA A 56 -5.88 16.45 -4.40
CA ALA A 56 -6.33 15.06 -4.34
C ALA A 56 -6.02 14.37 -5.67
N ALA A 57 -5.56 13.13 -5.58
CA ALA A 57 -5.19 12.32 -6.72
C ALA A 57 -5.82 10.93 -6.61
N GLN A 58 -6.00 10.29 -7.74
CA GLN A 58 -6.46 8.91 -7.81
C GLN A 58 -5.63 8.15 -8.83
N VAL A 59 -5.37 6.87 -8.53
CA VAL A 59 -4.77 5.97 -9.50
C VAL A 59 -5.87 5.50 -10.45
N ILE A 60 -5.71 5.79 -11.73
CA ILE A 60 -6.60 5.35 -12.79
C ILE A 60 -5.88 4.33 -13.67
N LYS A 61 -6.67 3.47 -14.31
CA LYS A 61 -6.17 2.68 -15.44
C LYS A 61 -6.30 3.49 -16.71
N ASN A 62 -5.20 3.59 -17.44
CA ASN A 62 -5.12 4.29 -18.70
C ASN A 62 -4.57 3.37 -19.79
N SER A 63 -4.74 3.78 -21.05
CA SER A 63 -4.16 3.10 -22.21
C SER A 63 -3.60 4.12 -23.17
N GLN A 64 -2.63 3.73 -23.99
CA GLN A 64 -2.08 4.64 -25.00
C GLN A 64 -3.16 5.09 -25.99
N ARG A 65 -4.13 4.23 -26.33
CA ARG A 65 -5.26 4.60 -27.17
C ARG A 65 -6.04 5.77 -26.62
N ARG A 66 -6.32 5.77 -25.30
CA ARG A 66 -7.07 6.84 -24.65
C ARG A 66 -6.27 8.15 -24.61
N VAL A 67 -4.98 8.07 -24.31
CA VAL A 67 -4.08 9.24 -24.38
C VAL A 67 -4.06 9.82 -25.78
N PHE A 68 -3.94 8.96 -26.80
CA PHE A 68 -3.81 9.39 -28.17
C PHE A 68 -5.14 9.66 -28.90
N GLU A 69 -6.29 9.56 -28.23
CA GLU A 69 -7.62 9.58 -28.84
C GLU A 69 -7.83 10.79 -29.78
N LYS A 70 -7.36 11.97 -29.38
CA LYS A 70 -7.47 13.21 -30.16
C LYS A 70 -6.56 13.27 -31.39
N TRP A 71 -5.55 12.42 -31.46
CA TRP A 71 -4.58 12.37 -32.54
C TRP A 71 -4.73 11.12 -33.42
N ILE A 72 -5.70 10.25 -33.14
CA ILE A 72 -6.03 9.12 -34.03
C ILE A 72 -6.65 9.66 -35.32
N VAL A 73 -6.02 9.34 -36.45
CA VAL A 73 -6.45 9.74 -37.79
C VAL A 73 -7.34 8.65 -38.41
N GLU A 74 -6.97 7.39 -38.23
CA GLU A 74 -7.69 6.23 -38.77
C GLU A 74 -7.61 5.06 -37.78
N ASN A 75 -8.72 4.36 -37.57
CA ASN A 75 -8.75 3.08 -36.86
C ASN A 75 -8.87 1.94 -37.87
N THR A 76 -8.04 0.93 -37.73
CA THR A 76 -8.10 -0.32 -38.50
C THR A 76 -8.41 -1.49 -37.58
N ASN A 77 -8.60 -2.70 -38.15
CA ASN A 77 -8.84 -3.90 -37.33
C ASN A 77 -7.60 -4.33 -36.52
N GLU A 78 -6.41 -3.91 -36.94
CA GLU A 78 -5.13 -4.35 -36.36
C GLU A 78 -4.46 -3.25 -35.50
N GLY A 79 -4.96 -2.02 -35.55
CA GLY A 79 -4.32 -0.88 -34.91
C GLY A 79 -4.97 0.46 -35.21
N ALA A 80 -4.20 1.53 -35.06
CA ALA A 80 -4.60 2.88 -35.44
C ALA A 80 -3.42 3.68 -36.01
N VAL A 81 -3.71 4.60 -36.93
CA VAL A 81 -2.76 5.60 -37.40
C VAL A 81 -2.89 6.84 -36.52
N ILE A 82 -1.79 7.23 -35.88
CA ILE A 82 -1.70 8.38 -34.98
C ILE A 82 -0.88 9.48 -35.64
N ARG A 83 -1.39 10.71 -35.59
CA ARG A 83 -0.66 11.90 -36.02
C ARG A 83 0.37 12.30 -34.97
N THR A 84 1.64 12.20 -35.33
CA THR A 84 2.76 12.67 -34.50
C THR A 84 3.40 13.92 -35.11
N PRO A 85 4.24 14.66 -34.36
CA PRO A 85 5.04 15.74 -34.94
C PRO A 85 5.98 15.29 -36.07
N ALA A 86 6.35 14.01 -36.13
CA ALA A 86 7.21 13.44 -37.18
C ALA A 86 6.43 12.95 -38.41
N GLY A 87 5.10 12.87 -38.33
CA GLY A 87 4.22 12.35 -39.38
C GLY A 87 3.17 11.39 -38.83
N ASP A 88 2.33 10.89 -39.72
CA ASP A 88 1.31 9.90 -39.38
C ASP A 88 1.97 8.50 -39.31
N GLU A 89 1.92 7.85 -38.14
CA GLU A 89 2.53 6.54 -37.88
C GLU A 89 1.48 5.51 -37.45
N PHE A 90 1.68 4.24 -37.83
CA PHE A 90 0.79 3.14 -37.46
C PHE A 90 1.25 2.45 -36.17
N TYR A 91 0.33 2.23 -35.24
CA TYR A 91 0.55 1.50 -33.99
C TYR A 91 -0.43 0.33 -33.88
N THR A 92 0.03 -0.81 -33.38
CA THR A 92 -0.80 -2.01 -33.23
C THR A 92 -1.75 -1.91 -32.03
N ASN A 93 -2.83 -2.68 -32.04
CA ASN A 93 -3.74 -2.76 -30.87
C ASN A 93 -3.00 -3.18 -29.60
N GLU A 94 -2.02 -4.07 -29.68
CA GLU A 94 -1.22 -4.50 -28.52
C GLU A 94 -0.43 -3.34 -27.89
N GLN A 95 0.11 -2.44 -28.73
CA GLN A 95 0.80 -1.24 -28.25
C GLN A 95 -0.17 -0.20 -27.68
N LEU A 96 -1.35 -0.07 -28.29
CA LEU A 96 -2.33 0.97 -27.95
C LEU A 96 -3.19 0.61 -26.73
N ASP A 97 -3.54 -0.65 -26.58
CA ASP A 97 -4.49 -1.14 -25.58
C ASP A 97 -3.79 -1.77 -24.37
N TYR A 98 -2.45 -1.63 -24.28
CA TYR A 98 -1.71 -1.93 -23.07
C TYR A 98 -2.20 -1.04 -21.91
N GLU A 99 -2.79 -1.67 -20.89
CA GLU A 99 -3.23 -0.97 -19.68
C GLU A 99 -2.04 -0.68 -18.77
N TYR A 100 -1.94 0.57 -18.32
CA TYR A 100 -0.99 0.98 -17.30
C TYR A 100 -1.70 1.85 -16.24
N GLU A 101 -1.09 1.95 -15.06
CA GLU A 101 -1.56 2.83 -14.00
C GLU A 101 -1.04 4.25 -14.23
N ASP A 102 -1.93 5.21 -14.08
CA ASP A 102 -1.67 6.64 -14.25
C ASP A 102 -2.29 7.39 -13.07
N ILE A 103 -1.81 8.60 -12.80
CA ILE A 103 -2.26 9.41 -11.66
C ILE A 103 -3.04 10.62 -12.17
N GLU A 104 -4.32 10.67 -11.83
CA GLU A 104 -5.19 11.78 -12.17
C GLU A 104 -5.43 12.68 -10.96
N ARG A 105 -5.27 13.99 -11.13
CA ARG A 105 -5.58 15.01 -10.12
C ARG A 105 -7.05 15.40 -10.25
N VAL A 106 -7.79 15.35 -9.14
CA VAL A 106 -9.27 15.34 -9.18
C VAL A 106 -9.94 16.39 -8.28
N SER A 107 -9.17 17.25 -7.61
CA SER A 107 -9.71 18.30 -6.76
C SER A 107 -9.07 19.66 -7.02
N ASP A 108 -9.66 20.70 -6.45
CA ASP A 108 -8.97 21.97 -6.24
C ASP A 108 -7.79 21.78 -5.26
N VAL A 109 -6.83 22.69 -5.33
CA VAL A 109 -5.68 22.76 -4.40
C VAL A 109 -6.17 23.20 -3.03
N PHE A 110 -5.78 22.45 -2.00
CA PHE A 110 -6.06 22.76 -0.60
C PHE A 110 -4.79 22.65 0.24
N ARG A 111 -4.91 22.94 1.54
CA ARG A 111 -3.78 22.86 2.48
C ARG A 111 -4.02 21.73 3.48
N ILE A 112 -3.07 20.80 3.56
CA ILE A 112 -3.01 19.80 4.63
C ILE A 112 -2.30 20.39 5.86
N ASN A 113 -2.60 19.88 7.04
CA ASN A 113 -2.00 20.34 8.29
C ASN A 113 -0.67 19.63 8.57
N HIS A 114 0.05 20.12 9.58
CA HIS A 114 1.16 19.37 10.17
C HIS A 114 0.63 18.06 10.78
N GLY A 115 1.44 17.00 10.78
CA GLY A 115 0.99 15.70 11.25
C GLY A 115 1.78 14.55 10.65
N ILE A 116 1.31 13.33 10.90
CA ILE A 116 1.94 12.10 10.40
C ILE A 116 1.12 11.60 9.23
N TYR A 117 1.76 11.29 8.11
CA TYR A 117 1.09 10.82 6.90
C TYR A 117 1.78 9.57 6.37
N ASP A 118 1.00 8.57 5.95
CA ASP A 118 1.53 7.34 5.38
C ASP A 118 2.01 7.58 3.96
N LEU A 119 3.10 6.92 3.58
CA LEU A 119 3.71 7.10 2.27
C LEU A 119 3.27 5.98 1.32
N PRO A 120 2.66 6.31 0.17
CA PRO A 120 2.18 5.32 -0.80
C PRO A 120 3.30 4.68 -1.63
N MET A 121 4.50 5.25 -1.66
CA MET A 121 5.66 4.78 -2.45
C MET A 121 5.42 4.79 -3.97
N VAL A 122 4.67 5.77 -4.48
CA VAL A 122 4.35 5.91 -5.92
C VAL A 122 5.08 7.08 -6.59
N GLY A 123 5.60 8.03 -5.82
CA GLY A 123 6.24 9.24 -6.35
C GLY A 123 7.60 9.55 -5.72
N ALA A 124 7.91 10.84 -5.63
CA ALA A 124 9.18 11.34 -5.11
C ALA A 124 9.42 10.98 -3.64
N GLU A 125 8.38 10.75 -2.84
CA GLU A 125 8.51 10.32 -1.45
C GLU A 125 9.23 8.97 -1.33
N SER A 126 9.13 8.11 -2.35
CA SER A 126 9.88 6.85 -2.40
C SER A 126 11.38 7.11 -2.58
N LEU A 127 11.75 8.14 -3.34
CA LEU A 127 13.13 8.54 -3.56
C LEU A 127 13.75 9.12 -2.28
N ASP A 128 12.98 9.86 -1.49
CA ASP A 128 13.44 10.36 -0.19
C ASP A 128 13.72 9.20 0.79
N VAL A 129 12.87 8.17 0.81
CA VAL A 129 13.12 6.96 1.63
C VAL A 129 14.34 6.18 1.09
N MET A 130 14.51 6.10 -0.22
CA MET A 130 15.71 5.49 -0.83
C MET A 130 16.98 6.29 -0.52
N HIS A 131 16.89 7.61 -0.43
CA HIS A 131 17.98 8.50 -0.04
C HIS A 131 18.44 8.17 1.39
N GLU A 132 17.49 8.10 2.33
CA GLU A 132 17.76 7.69 3.72
C GLU A 132 18.31 6.26 3.81
N PHE A 133 17.84 5.35 2.95
CA PHE A 133 18.39 4.00 2.87
C PHE A 133 19.87 4.01 2.46
N ASP A 134 20.26 4.82 1.47
CA ASP A 134 21.65 4.93 1.05
C ASP A 134 22.53 5.56 2.15
N LEU A 135 22.04 6.62 2.81
CA LEU A 135 22.71 7.25 3.95
C LEU A 135 22.93 6.28 5.11
N SER A 136 21.93 5.45 5.43
CA SER A 136 22.03 4.44 6.50
C SER A 136 23.11 3.38 6.26
N ARG A 137 23.64 3.30 5.03
CA ARG A 137 24.69 2.37 4.60
C ARG A 137 26.02 3.06 4.28
N ASP A 138 26.16 4.33 4.67
CA ASP A 138 27.32 5.18 4.35
C ASP A 138 27.62 5.23 2.84
N LYS A 139 26.57 5.16 2.00
CA LYS A 139 26.70 5.27 0.54
C LYS A 139 26.40 6.68 0.07
N VAL A 140 26.93 7.01 -1.11
CA VAL A 140 26.52 8.22 -1.82
C VAL A 140 25.06 8.05 -2.24
N PRO A 141 24.16 8.94 -1.83
CA PRO A 141 22.75 8.82 -2.18
C PRO A 141 22.50 8.99 -3.67
N ARG A 142 21.45 8.31 -4.15
CA ARG A 142 20.96 8.47 -5.52
C ARG A 142 20.38 9.87 -5.76
N GLU A 143 20.71 10.45 -6.90
CA GLU A 143 20.16 11.72 -7.40
C GLU A 143 19.15 11.43 -8.52
N PHE A 144 18.02 10.85 -8.16
CA PHE A 144 16.90 10.68 -9.07
C PHE A 144 15.86 11.78 -8.85
N HIS A 145 15.13 12.12 -9.90
CA HIS A 145 14.01 13.06 -9.84
C HIS A 145 12.74 12.39 -10.32
N ASN A 146 11.63 12.65 -9.64
CA ASN A 146 10.30 12.20 -10.07
C ASN A 146 9.48 13.41 -10.50
N MET A 147 8.98 13.39 -11.75
CA MET A 147 8.23 14.51 -12.33
C MET A 147 6.82 14.67 -11.75
N GLU A 148 6.25 13.61 -11.16
CA GLU A 148 4.94 13.66 -10.51
C GLU A 148 5.00 14.20 -9.07
N GLY A 149 6.22 14.36 -8.53
CA GLY A 149 6.45 14.86 -7.18
C GLY A 149 6.06 13.87 -6.08
N ALA A 150 6.00 14.35 -4.84
CA ALA A 150 5.72 13.53 -3.66
C ALA A 150 4.22 13.30 -3.42
N PHE A 151 3.87 12.11 -2.93
CA PHE A 151 2.50 11.74 -2.56
C PHE A 151 2.38 11.33 -1.10
N LEU A 152 1.21 11.56 -0.52
CA LEU A 152 0.84 11.15 0.84
C LEU A 152 -0.54 10.48 0.85
N LEU A 153 -0.74 9.57 1.79
CA LEU A 153 -2.06 9.04 2.13
C LEU A 153 -2.64 9.83 3.30
N THR A 154 -3.81 10.42 3.05
CA THR A 154 -4.56 11.23 4.01
C THR A 154 -5.93 10.61 4.28
N GLU A 155 -6.70 11.18 5.22
CA GLU A 155 -8.10 10.81 5.43
C GLU A 155 -8.99 11.04 4.19
N PHE A 156 -8.55 11.91 3.27
CA PHE A 156 -9.24 12.20 2.00
C PHE A 156 -8.78 11.28 0.86
N GLY A 157 -7.87 10.35 1.12
CA GLY A 157 -7.25 9.49 0.13
C GLY A 157 -5.85 9.95 -0.27
N LEU A 158 -5.44 9.55 -1.48
CA LEU A 158 -4.15 9.89 -2.06
C LEU A 158 -4.10 11.37 -2.42
N VAL A 159 -3.03 12.05 -2.01
CA VAL A 159 -2.80 13.47 -2.34
C VAL A 159 -1.40 13.65 -2.88
N ASN A 160 -1.26 14.55 -3.85
CA ASN A 160 0.03 15.00 -4.39
C ASN A 160 0.41 16.31 -3.70
N ILE A 161 1.65 16.41 -3.22
CA ILE A 161 2.18 17.58 -2.53
C ILE A 161 2.68 18.58 -3.55
N LEU A 162 2.34 19.84 -3.33
CA LEU A 162 2.65 20.93 -4.23
C LEU A 162 3.51 21.99 -3.53
N ASN A 163 4.46 22.54 -4.28
CA ASN A 163 5.19 23.74 -3.92
C ASN A 163 4.62 24.95 -4.68
N ALA A 164 4.67 26.12 -4.05
CA ALA A 164 4.38 27.38 -4.73
C ALA A 164 5.62 27.86 -5.49
N PHE A 165 5.44 28.41 -6.69
CA PHE A 165 6.55 29.06 -7.42
C PHE A 165 7.08 30.28 -6.66
N ASN A 166 6.17 31.06 -6.08
CA ASN A 166 6.46 32.37 -5.51
C ASN A 166 5.84 32.50 -4.11
N GLU A 167 6.37 33.44 -3.32
CA GLU A 167 5.73 33.85 -2.06
C GLU A 167 4.47 34.68 -2.32
N TYR A 168 3.38 34.34 -1.63
CA TYR A 168 2.11 35.03 -1.77
C TYR A 168 1.90 36.11 -0.71
N ALA A 169 1.28 37.22 -1.11
CA ALA A 169 0.77 38.23 -0.19
C ALA A 169 -0.75 38.21 -0.12
N ILE A 170 -1.30 38.81 0.93
CA ILE A 170 -2.75 39.00 1.04
C ILE A 170 -3.09 40.36 0.42
N LYS A 171 -4.02 40.35 -0.55
CA LYS A 171 -4.57 41.55 -1.18
C LYS A 171 -6.09 41.44 -1.22
N SER A 172 -6.79 42.56 -1.04
CA SER A 172 -8.24 42.59 -1.21
C SER A 172 -8.62 42.53 -2.68
N ASP A 173 -9.59 41.68 -3.02
CA ASP A 173 -10.20 41.65 -4.34
C ASP A 173 -11.14 42.85 -4.57
N GLU A 174 -11.73 42.94 -5.76
CA GLU A 174 -12.67 44.01 -6.14
C GLU A 174 -13.89 44.12 -5.21
N ASN A 175 -14.22 43.04 -4.49
CA ASN A 175 -15.31 42.98 -3.52
C ASN A 175 -14.83 43.21 -2.07
N GLY A 176 -13.55 43.59 -1.87
CA GLY A 176 -12.95 43.80 -0.57
C GLY A 176 -12.58 42.53 0.20
N LYS A 177 -12.72 41.34 -0.40
CA LYS A 177 -12.39 40.08 0.27
C LYS A 177 -10.88 39.81 0.20
N PRO A 178 -10.22 39.45 1.32
CA PRO A 178 -8.80 39.11 1.29
C PRO A 178 -8.58 37.82 0.50
N LYS A 179 -7.68 37.87 -0.49
CA LYS A 179 -7.25 36.72 -1.28
C LYS A 179 -5.72 36.70 -1.39
N LEU A 180 -5.19 35.50 -1.64
CA LEU A 180 -3.78 35.34 -1.94
C LEU A 180 -3.48 35.91 -3.32
N TYR A 181 -2.39 36.67 -3.40
CA TYR A 181 -1.96 37.41 -4.58
C TYR A 181 -0.49 37.14 -4.81
N ASP A 182 -0.18 36.65 -6.01
CA ASP A 182 1.18 36.48 -6.46
C ASP A 182 1.71 37.84 -6.96
N LYS A 183 2.77 38.33 -6.29
CA LYS A 183 3.39 39.62 -6.62
C LYS A 183 4.12 39.58 -7.95
N GLU A 184 4.70 38.44 -8.32
CA GLU A 184 5.48 38.30 -9.54
C GLU A 184 4.58 38.19 -10.76
N SER A 185 3.58 37.30 -10.69
CA SER A 185 2.60 37.15 -11.78
C SER A 185 1.54 38.27 -11.84
N GLN A 186 1.50 39.15 -10.83
CA GLN A 186 0.52 40.24 -10.68
C GLN A 186 -0.96 39.81 -10.76
N ARG A 187 -1.29 38.60 -10.32
CA ARG A 187 -2.66 38.03 -10.33
C ARG A 187 -3.00 37.33 -9.03
N PHE A 188 -4.29 37.21 -8.75
CA PHE A 188 -4.77 36.42 -7.61
C PHE A 188 -4.48 34.94 -7.86
N VAL A 189 -4.07 34.24 -6.79
CA VAL A 189 -3.78 32.81 -6.84
C VAL A 189 -5.08 32.06 -7.10
N ASP A 190 -5.06 31.24 -8.13
CA ASP A 190 -6.16 30.34 -8.46
C ASP A 190 -5.85 28.95 -7.90
N PHE A 191 -6.79 28.42 -7.11
CA PHE A 191 -6.68 27.11 -6.49
C PHE A 191 -7.49 26.05 -7.25
N SER A 192 -8.25 26.44 -8.27
CA SER A 192 -9.08 25.50 -9.02
C SER A 192 -8.25 24.47 -9.78
N LEU A 193 -8.80 23.26 -9.97
CA LEU A 193 -8.15 22.18 -10.70
C LEU A 193 -7.63 22.60 -12.09
N ASP A 194 -8.33 23.48 -12.80
CA ASP A 194 -7.92 23.94 -14.13
C ASP A 194 -6.96 25.16 -14.09
N GLY A 195 -6.95 25.91 -12.99
CA GLY A 195 -6.30 27.21 -12.90
C GLY A 195 -5.01 27.25 -12.08
N TYR A 196 -4.68 26.20 -11.33
CA TYR A 196 -3.58 26.23 -10.35
C TYR A 196 -2.16 26.14 -10.96
N HIS A 197 -2.02 25.57 -12.16
CA HIS A 197 -0.72 25.29 -12.80
C HIS A 197 0.27 26.46 -12.88
N PRO A 198 -0.14 27.73 -13.05
CA PRO A 198 0.81 28.86 -13.06
C PRO A 198 1.37 29.24 -11.69
N PHE A 199 0.81 28.68 -10.61
CA PHE A 199 1.10 29.05 -9.22
C PHE A 199 1.79 27.93 -8.46
N PHE A 200 1.46 26.68 -8.77
CA PHE A 200 2.01 25.53 -8.08
C PHE A 200 2.61 24.51 -9.03
N TYR A 201 3.57 23.75 -8.53
CA TYR A 201 4.18 22.61 -9.19
C TYR A 201 4.30 21.45 -8.20
N PRO A 202 4.36 20.19 -8.69
CA PRO A 202 4.61 19.04 -7.82
C PRO A 202 5.91 19.22 -7.03
N ALA A 203 5.86 18.93 -5.74
CA ALA A 203 7.04 19.04 -4.88
C ALA A 203 8.05 17.94 -5.24
N ASP A 204 9.31 18.33 -5.46
CA ASP A 204 10.42 17.42 -5.82
C ASP A 204 10.67 16.29 -4.81
N GLY A 205 10.15 16.45 -3.60
CA GLY A 205 10.22 15.51 -2.49
C GLY A 205 9.48 16.06 -1.27
N LEU A 206 9.53 15.33 -0.16
CA LEU A 206 9.06 15.78 1.14
C LEU A 206 10.07 16.73 1.81
N GLY A 207 11.32 16.81 1.34
CA GLY A 207 12.35 17.64 1.94
C GLY A 207 12.78 17.11 3.31
N ASN A 208 13.09 17.99 4.25
CA ASN A 208 13.55 17.59 5.58
C ASN A 208 12.36 17.15 6.46
N VAL A 209 12.05 15.86 6.46
CA VAL A 209 10.99 15.24 7.27
C VAL A 209 11.54 14.09 8.08
N GLU A 210 10.95 13.82 9.25
CA GLU A 210 11.29 12.64 10.03
C GLU A 210 10.46 11.44 9.57
N PHE A 211 11.12 10.36 9.13
CA PHE A 211 10.47 9.12 8.78
C PHE A 211 10.24 8.24 10.02
N VAL A 212 9.03 7.72 10.13
CA VAL A 212 8.57 6.93 11.28
C VAL A 212 7.69 5.78 10.81
N PHE A 213 7.55 4.77 11.66
CA PHE A 213 6.58 3.70 11.45
C PHE A 213 5.47 3.81 12.47
N ARG A 214 4.23 3.92 11.99
CA ARG A 214 3.07 3.88 12.88
C ARG A 214 2.92 2.50 13.50
N LYS A 215 2.46 2.47 14.75
CA LYS A 215 2.28 1.23 15.51
C LYS A 215 1.30 0.27 14.84
N GLU A 216 0.27 0.81 14.18
CA GLU A 216 -0.72 0.06 13.42
C GLU A 216 -0.09 -0.65 12.21
N ASN A 217 0.73 0.05 11.43
CA ASN A 217 1.43 -0.50 10.26
C ASN A 217 2.41 -1.62 10.67
N ILE A 218 3.15 -1.43 11.78
CA ILE A 218 4.03 -2.47 12.32
C ILE A 218 3.22 -3.70 12.76
N ALA A 219 2.11 -3.49 13.48
CA ALA A 219 1.28 -4.60 13.94
C ALA A 219 0.62 -5.35 12.77
N GLU A 220 0.24 -4.66 11.70
CA GLU A 220 -0.27 -5.27 10.49
C GLU A 220 0.80 -6.11 9.79
N PHE A 221 2.02 -5.59 9.65
CA PHE A 221 3.16 -6.34 9.12
C PHE A 221 3.45 -7.59 9.96
N GLU A 222 3.60 -7.44 11.28
CA GLU A 222 3.83 -8.56 12.20
C GLU A 222 2.73 -9.63 12.07
N LYS A 223 1.46 -9.20 11.94
CA LYS A 223 0.34 -10.12 11.75
C LYS A 223 0.44 -10.86 10.42
N LYS A 224 0.76 -10.18 9.31
CA LYS A 224 0.94 -10.80 7.99
C LYS A 224 2.07 -11.84 8.02
N THR A 225 3.23 -11.48 8.57
CA THR A 225 4.38 -12.38 8.67
C THR A 225 4.11 -13.58 9.58
N LEU A 226 3.40 -13.39 10.70
CA LEU A 226 3.00 -14.48 11.60
C LEU A 226 1.87 -15.33 11.02
N SER A 227 0.99 -14.78 10.19
CA SER A 227 -0.03 -15.57 9.49
C SER A 227 0.57 -16.40 8.36
N ASP A 228 1.62 -15.92 7.70
CA ASP A 228 2.33 -16.68 6.66
C ASP A 228 3.21 -17.80 7.27
N ASN A 229 3.74 -17.59 8.48
CA ASN A 229 4.51 -18.59 9.23
C ASN A 229 3.64 -19.58 10.03
N ASN A 230 2.38 -19.25 10.31
CA ASN A 230 1.41 -20.28 10.66
C ASN A 230 0.96 -20.91 9.35
N SER A 231 1.60 -22.02 8.96
CA SER A 231 1.07 -22.93 7.96
C SER A 231 -0.37 -23.29 8.33
N LEU A 232 -1.33 -22.50 7.85
CA LEU A 232 -2.74 -22.84 7.83
C LEU A 232 -2.76 -24.11 7.00
N LEU A 233 -2.96 -25.24 7.68
CA LEU A 233 -3.14 -26.51 7.02
C LEU A 233 -4.18 -26.29 5.93
N ASN A 234 -3.77 -26.43 4.67
CA ASN A 234 -4.75 -26.39 3.60
C ASN A 234 -5.72 -27.56 3.81
N LEU A 235 -6.86 -27.54 3.11
CA LEU A 235 -7.89 -28.54 3.33
C LEU A 235 -7.36 -29.97 3.18
N ASP A 236 -6.43 -30.19 2.25
CA ASP A 236 -5.84 -31.51 1.99
C ASP A 236 -4.92 -31.97 3.12
N GLU A 237 -4.06 -31.09 3.63
CA GLU A 237 -3.21 -31.35 4.80
C GLU A 237 -4.04 -31.59 6.07
N SER A 238 -5.13 -30.82 6.24
CA SER A 238 -6.09 -30.98 7.33
C SER A 238 -6.78 -32.34 7.28
N LEU A 239 -7.21 -32.77 6.09
CA LEU A 239 -7.84 -34.08 5.88
C LEU A 239 -6.84 -35.23 6.10
N LEU A 240 -5.58 -35.06 5.71
CA LEU A 240 -4.52 -36.03 5.93
C LEU A 240 -4.23 -36.24 7.42
N LEU A 241 -4.09 -35.15 8.18
CA LEU A 241 -3.92 -35.19 9.64
C LEU A 241 -5.13 -35.82 10.34
N LEU A 242 -6.35 -35.44 9.95
CA LEU A 242 -7.58 -36.02 10.49
C LEU A 242 -7.63 -37.54 10.21
N GLY A 243 -7.25 -37.96 9.00
CA GLY A 243 -7.20 -39.36 8.60
C GLY A 243 -6.17 -40.16 9.41
N ALA A 244 -4.99 -39.59 9.66
CA ALA A 244 -3.96 -40.19 10.50
C ALA A 244 -4.44 -40.39 11.95
N VAL A 245 -5.07 -39.38 12.54
CA VAL A 245 -5.67 -39.46 13.89
C VAL A 245 -6.75 -40.53 13.95
N LEU A 246 -7.68 -40.55 12.98
CA LEU A 246 -8.74 -41.57 12.91
C LEU A 246 -8.16 -43.00 12.80
N ASN A 247 -7.08 -43.19 12.04
CA ASN A 247 -6.45 -44.50 11.89
C ASN A 247 -5.71 -44.93 13.16
N ALA A 248 -5.00 -44.01 13.82
CA ALA A 248 -4.35 -44.26 15.11
C ALA A 248 -5.35 -44.67 16.19
N LEU A 249 -6.47 -43.94 16.31
CA LEU A 249 -7.54 -44.25 17.27
C LEU A 249 -8.25 -45.57 16.98
N LYS A 250 -8.39 -45.96 15.70
CA LYS A 250 -8.96 -47.26 15.31
C LYS A 250 -8.03 -48.44 15.63
N LYS A 251 -6.71 -48.23 15.60
CA LYS A 251 -5.68 -49.26 15.85
C LYS A 251 -5.21 -49.32 17.30
N ALA A 252 -5.54 -48.34 18.13
CA ALA A 252 -5.24 -48.37 19.55
C ALA A 252 -5.95 -49.57 20.21
N GLU A 253 -5.20 -50.39 20.95
CA GLU A 253 -5.76 -51.50 21.72
C GLU A 253 -6.66 -50.93 22.82
N PRO A 254 -7.97 -51.24 22.84
CA PRO A 254 -8.88 -50.59 23.76
C PRO A 254 -8.77 -51.22 25.15
N THR A 255 -8.37 -50.43 26.15
CA THR A 255 -8.53 -50.79 27.56
C THR A 255 -9.97 -50.59 28.08
N SER A 256 -10.81 -49.82 27.39
CA SER A 256 -12.20 -49.56 27.83
C SER A 256 -13.24 -49.26 26.74
N LYS A 257 -12.91 -48.56 25.65
CA LYS A 257 -13.87 -48.20 24.57
C LYS A 257 -13.19 -48.22 23.21
N ARG A 258 -13.87 -48.81 22.21
CA ARG A 258 -13.42 -48.80 20.80
C ARG A 258 -13.87 -47.50 20.13
N TRP A 259 -12.91 -46.70 19.66
CA TRP A 259 -13.19 -45.44 18.99
C TRP A 259 -13.47 -45.66 17.50
N THR A 260 -14.75 -45.81 17.16
CA THR A 260 -15.24 -45.79 15.77
C THR A 260 -15.59 -44.36 15.35
N GLN A 261 -15.76 -44.13 14.03
CA GLN A 261 -16.18 -42.82 13.52
C GLN A 261 -17.53 -42.38 14.09
N GLU A 262 -18.48 -43.31 14.21
CA GLU A 262 -19.77 -43.07 14.86
C GLU A 262 -19.62 -42.72 16.34
N ALA A 263 -18.74 -43.42 17.08
CA ALA A 263 -18.51 -43.13 18.49
C ALA A 263 -17.86 -41.75 18.71
N LEU A 264 -16.94 -41.35 17.83
CA LEU A 264 -16.33 -40.01 17.85
C LEU A 264 -17.34 -38.93 17.47
N LYS A 265 -18.13 -39.15 16.43
CA LYS A 265 -19.20 -38.24 15.99
C LYS A 265 -20.20 -37.96 17.11
N ALA A 266 -20.67 -39.01 17.78
CA ALA A 266 -21.60 -38.90 18.90
C ALA A 266 -21.02 -38.07 20.05
N GLU A 267 -19.77 -38.34 20.45
CA GLU A 267 -19.10 -37.60 21.53
C GLU A 267 -18.88 -36.12 21.16
N MET A 268 -18.52 -35.83 19.90
CA MET A 268 -18.29 -34.45 19.43
C MET A 268 -19.58 -33.63 19.40
N LEU A 269 -20.69 -34.22 18.95
CA LEU A 269 -22.00 -33.56 18.96
C LEU A 269 -22.51 -33.35 20.40
N ASP A 270 -22.31 -34.32 21.29
CA ASP A 270 -22.70 -34.23 22.70
C ASP A 270 -21.93 -33.12 23.46
N ARG A 271 -20.65 -32.92 23.11
CA ARG A 271 -19.82 -31.83 23.67
C ARG A 271 -20.01 -30.46 23.01
N GLY A 272 -21.04 -30.30 22.17
CA GLY A 272 -21.47 -29.00 21.66
C GLY A 272 -20.82 -28.57 20.35
N LEU A 273 -20.31 -29.49 19.53
CA LEU A 273 -19.84 -29.16 18.18
C LEU A 273 -21.02 -28.72 17.29
N LYS A 274 -20.95 -27.50 16.77
CA LYS A 274 -21.99 -26.88 15.92
C LYS A 274 -21.85 -27.24 14.43
N LEU A 275 -21.61 -28.51 14.13
CA LEU A 275 -21.58 -29.01 12.74
C LEU A 275 -22.70 -30.01 12.52
N SER A 276 -23.24 -30.05 11.31
CA SER A 276 -24.28 -31.03 10.99
C SER A 276 -23.69 -32.44 10.95
N SER A 277 -24.43 -33.43 11.45
CA SER A 277 -23.98 -34.84 11.45
C SER A 277 -23.57 -35.31 10.06
N ARG A 278 -24.29 -34.88 9.03
CA ARG A 278 -24.00 -35.23 7.63
C ARG A 278 -22.66 -34.68 7.16
N LEU A 279 -22.36 -33.43 7.52
CA LEU A 279 -21.11 -32.78 7.12
C LEU A 279 -19.90 -33.43 7.80
N LEU A 280 -20.05 -33.88 9.05
CA LEU A 280 -19.01 -34.65 9.76
C LEU A 280 -18.72 -35.99 9.08
N ASP A 281 -19.75 -36.70 8.64
CA ASP A 281 -19.59 -37.97 7.91
C ASP A 281 -18.86 -37.76 6.57
N GLU A 282 -19.17 -36.67 5.87
CA GLU A 282 -18.48 -36.27 4.63
C GLU A 282 -17.00 -35.99 4.87
N TYR A 283 -16.63 -35.20 5.90
CA TYR A 283 -15.22 -34.93 6.22
C TYR A 283 -14.46 -36.17 6.69
N PHE A 284 -15.07 -37.02 7.51
CA PHE A 284 -14.47 -38.28 7.96
C PHE A 284 -14.25 -39.27 6.82
N SER A 285 -15.12 -39.29 5.82
CA SER A 285 -14.95 -40.09 4.61
C SER A 285 -13.80 -39.55 3.76
N SER A 286 -13.77 -38.24 3.52
CA SER A 286 -12.73 -37.55 2.74
C SER A 286 -11.34 -37.70 3.38
N ALA A 287 -11.24 -37.60 4.72
CA ALA A 287 -9.99 -37.77 5.45
C ALA A 287 -9.45 -39.21 5.37
N ASN A 288 -10.31 -40.23 5.48
CA ASN A 288 -9.88 -41.62 5.28
C ASN A 288 -9.45 -41.90 3.84
N LYS A 289 -10.07 -41.25 2.85
CA LYS A 289 -9.67 -41.38 1.44
C LYS A 289 -8.31 -40.73 1.23
N SER A 290 -8.12 -39.51 1.71
CA SER A 290 -6.86 -38.77 1.64
C SER A 290 -5.71 -39.54 2.30
N PHE A 291 -5.93 -40.14 3.48
CA PHE A 291 -4.91 -40.93 4.17
C PHE A 291 -4.59 -42.31 3.54
N LYS A 292 -5.49 -42.85 2.71
CA LYS A 292 -5.29 -44.15 2.03
C LYS A 292 -4.75 -44.00 0.61
N SER A 293 -4.83 -42.80 0.04
CA SER A 293 -4.25 -42.45 -1.26
C SER A 293 -2.75 -42.25 -1.14
#